data_AF-A0A815WX75-F1
#
_entry.id   AF-A0A815WX75-F1
#
_cell.length_a   1.000
_cell.length_b   1.000
_cell.length_c   1.000
_cell.angle_alpha   90.00
_cell.angle_beta   90.00
_cell.angle_gamma   90.00
#
_symmetry.space_group_name_H-M   'P 1'
#
loop_
_entity.id
_entity.type
_entity.pdbx_description
1 polymer ?
#
loop_
_entity_poly.entity_id
_entity_poly.type
_entity_poly.pdbx_seq_one_letter_code
_entity_poly.pdbx_strand_id
1 'polypeptide(L)'
;VTFSLPADSLFLSGSLFYDIVKQFCQEEAMELLKFQLIDTSMSLLEVDDVFSILYFESDQTTILKERLAFPYKDEFGNDSFFVMPGVRLKLNKFIHALRLLLPCDFTSTNTKSLIISSDLVQEYPFLIDLIYCCESNLLSGFPLDLISNISNLRRAKSLFHYKNAVKDFATSLYIIGGRNAYEFVRINLLGSIPSLPSLPPGIASEKISTRKVN
;
A
#
# COMPACT_ATOMS: atom_id res chain seq x y z
N VAL A 1 7.32 9.44 -11.52
CA VAL A 1 8.43 10.13 -10.83
C VAL A 1 8.79 9.29 -9.63
N THR A 2 9.89 8.55 -9.74
CA THR A 2 10.49 7.80 -8.63
C THR A 2 11.01 8.80 -7.61
N PHE A 3 10.53 8.67 -6.36
CA PHE A 3 10.92 9.53 -5.24
C PHE A 3 12.24 9.02 -4.69
N SER A 4 13.31 9.81 -4.79
CA SER A 4 14.58 9.52 -4.12
C SER A 4 14.85 10.62 -3.10
N LEU A 5 14.70 10.29 -1.82
CA LEU A 5 15.19 11.15 -0.75
C LEU A 5 16.70 10.94 -0.57
N PRO A 6 17.47 11.99 -0.24
CA PRO A 6 18.85 11.86 0.21
C PRO A 6 18.98 10.86 1.37
N ALA A 7 20.08 10.09 1.43
CA ALA A 7 20.26 9.03 2.44
C ALA A 7 20.29 9.56 3.89
N ASP A 8 20.71 10.81 4.07
CA ASP A 8 20.73 11.55 5.33
C ASP A 8 19.36 12.10 5.75
N SER A 9 18.32 11.92 4.92
CA SER A 9 16.97 12.47 5.20
C SER A 9 16.33 11.94 6.48
N LEU A 10 16.77 10.77 6.97
CA LEU A 10 16.29 10.18 8.22
C LEU A 10 16.73 10.98 9.46
N PHE A 11 17.85 11.70 9.38
CA PHE A 11 18.46 12.42 10.52
C PHE A 11 18.24 13.94 10.44
N LEU A 12 17.34 14.38 9.57
CA LEU A 12 17.01 15.80 9.46
C LEU A 12 16.25 16.30 10.69
N SER A 13 16.61 17.50 11.12
CA SER A 13 16.01 18.19 12.25
C SER A 13 15.89 19.69 11.99
N GLY A 14 14.90 20.32 12.62
CA GLY A 14 14.73 21.77 12.63
C GLY A 14 14.50 22.36 11.24
N SER A 15 15.24 23.42 10.90
CA SER A 15 15.05 24.13 9.63
C SER A 15 15.27 23.26 8.39
N LEU A 16 16.29 22.39 8.42
CA LEU A 16 16.61 21.51 7.29
C LEU A 16 15.48 20.50 7.01
N PHE A 17 14.85 20.00 8.07
CA PHE A 17 13.66 19.16 7.96
C PHE A 17 12.52 19.91 7.29
N TYR A 18 12.20 21.13 7.77
CA TYR A 18 11.13 21.94 7.20
C TYR A 18 11.40 22.37 5.75
N ASP A 19 12.64 22.66 5.39
CA ASP A 19 13.01 23.02 4.02
C ASP A 19 12.73 21.87 3.05
N ILE A 20 13.08 20.65 3.45
CA ILE A 20 12.81 19.45 2.67
C ILE A 20 11.31 19.16 2.62
N VAL A 21 10.59 19.25 3.74
CA VAL A 21 9.13 19.09 3.73
C VAL A 21 8.48 20.13 2.81
N LYS A 22 8.92 21.39 2.84
CA LYS A 22 8.41 22.46 1.96
C LYS A 22 8.67 22.14 0.48
N GLN A 23 9.87 21.67 0.16
CA GLN A 23 10.25 21.32 -1.21
C GLN A 23 9.41 20.16 -1.77
N PHE A 24 9.14 19.13 -0.96
CA PHE A 24 8.48 17.91 -1.42
C PHE A 24 6.96 17.91 -1.22
N CYS A 25 6.49 18.46 -0.10
CA CYS A 25 5.09 18.41 0.33
C CYS A 25 4.37 19.75 0.24
N GLN A 26 5.07 20.83 -0.12
CA GLN A 26 4.60 22.22 -0.16
C GLN A 26 4.48 22.88 1.23
N GLU A 27 4.18 24.18 1.21
CA GLU A 27 4.17 25.04 2.39
C GLU A 27 3.08 24.63 3.39
N GLU A 28 1.94 24.18 2.88
CA GLU A 28 0.78 23.80 3.69
C GLU A 28 1.09 22.59 4.59
N ALA A 29 1.77 21.57 4.04
CA ALA A 29 2.20 20.40 4.80
C ALA A 29 3.26 20.76 5.85
N MET A 30 4.18 21.66 5.52
CA MET A 30 5.23 22.11 6.43
C MET A 30 4.65 22.91 7.62
N GLU A 31 3.67 23.77 7.39
CA GLU A 31 2.97 24.50 8.45
C GLU A 31 2.15 23.54 9.35
N LEU A 32 1.55 22.49 8.78
CA LEU A 32 0.89 21.44 9.56
C LEU A 32 1.85 20.72 10.53
N LEU A 33 3.07 20.43 10.09
CA LEU A 33 4.08 19.77 10.93
C LEU A 33 4.61 20.70 12.01
N LYS A 34 4.88 21.98 11.68
CA LYS A 34 5.26 23.00 12.66
C LYS A 34 4.20 23.15 13.75
N PHE A 35 2.92 23.14 13.37
CA PHE A 35 1.82 23.26 14.31
C PHE A 35 1.80 22.12 15.34
N GLN A 36 2.14 20.92 14.89
CA GLN A 36 2.24 19.73 15.76
C GLN A 36 3.58 19.62 16.49
N LEU A 37 4.48 20.60 16.33
CA LEU A 37 5.84 20.58 16.85
C LEU A 37 6.64 19.37 16.36
N ILE A 38 6.31 18.86 15.17
CA ILE A 38 7.05 17.79 14.50
C ILE A 38 8.21 18.44 13.78
N ASP A 39 9.40 18.38 14.37
CA ASP A 39 10.61 19.07 13.90
C ASP A 39 11.72 18.13 13.42
N THR A 40 11.51 16.81 13.48
CA THR A 40 12.45 15.80 12.98
C THR A 40 11.77 14.74 12.15
N SER A 41 12.50 14.15 11.21
CA SER A 41 12.02 13.00 10.44
C SER A 41 11.57 11.86 11.34
N MET A 42 12.31 11.56 12.42
CA MET A 42 11.94 10.51 13.37
C MET A 42 10.63 10.80 14.10
N SER A 43 10.44 12.04 14.60
CA SER A 43 9.18 12.43 15.23
C SER A 43 7.98 12.32 14.28
N LEU A 44 8.17 12.61 12.98
CA LEU A 44 7.14 12.44 11.98
C LEU A 44 6.77 10.96 11.78
N LEU A 45 7.75 10.06 11.85
CA LEU A 45 7.52 8.63 11.64
C LEU A 45 6.75 7.96 12.79
N GLU A 46 6.86 8.51 13.99
CA GLU A 46 6.15 8.07 15.21
C GLU A 46 4.66 8.48 15.22
N VAL A 47 4.26 9.43 14.37
CA VAL A 47 2.87 9.90 14.30
C VAL A 47 2.03 8.98 13.41
N ASP A 48 0.94 8.43 13.97
CA ASP A 48 0.02 7.53 13.26
C ASP A 48 -0.78 8.25 12.15
N ASP A 49 -1.44 9.36 12.51
CA ASP A 49 -2.18 10.19 11.54
C ASP A 49 -1.90 11.68 11.78
N VAL A 50 -1.06 12.25 10.91
CA VAL A 50 -0.66 13.66 10.93
C VAL A 50 -1.85 14.61 10.73
N PHE A 51 -2.93 14.16 10.09
CA PHE A 51 -4.10 15.00 9.84
C PHE A 51 -5.13 14.95 10.97
N SER A 52 -4.95 14.05 11.94
CA SER A 52 -5.87 13.89 13.07
C SER A 52 -6.03 15.17 13.89
N ILE A 53 -4.98 16.01 13.94
CA ILE A 53 -5.00 17.30 14.63
C ILE A 53 -6.09 18.25 14.10
N LEU A 54 -6.50 18.09 12.84
CA LEU A 54 -7.53 18.93 12.24
C LEU A 54 -8.93 18.63 12.80
N TYR A 55 -9.14 17.51 13.50
CA TYR A 55 -10.43 17.23 14.15
C TYR A 55 -10.60 17.95 15.49
N PHE A 56 -9.56 18.60 16.02
CA PHE A 56 -9.70 19.42 17.21
C PHE A 56 -10.30 20.78 16.87
N GLU A 57 -11.25 21.22 17.70
CA GLU A 57 -11.89 22.54 17.57
C GLU A 57 -11.07 23.58 18.32
N SER A 58 -10.40 24.47 17.56
CA SER A 58 -9.67 25.63 18.07
C SER A 58 -9.53 26.68 16.97
N ASP A 59 -9.28 27.94 17.36
CA ASP A 59 -9.05 29.01 16.39
C ASP A 59 -7.85 28.71 15.47
N GLN A 60 -6.80 28.09 16.02
CA GLN A 60 -5.61 27.76 15.27
C GLN A 60 -5.81 26.60 14.30
N THR A 61 -6.55 25.57 14.70
CA THR A 61 -6.92 24.46 13.81
C THR A 61 -7.90 24.92 12.74
N THR A 62 -8.74 25.91 13.01
CA THR A 62 -9.62 26.53 12.01
C THR A 62 -8.82 27.20 10.89
N ILE A 63 -7.79 27.99 11.23
CA ILE A 63 -6.87 28.60 10.25
C ILE A 63 -6.17 27.52 9.41
N LEU A 64 -5.78 26.40 10.02
CA LEU A 64 -5.19 25.28 9.29
C LEU A 64 -6.19 24.57 8.39
N LYS A 65 -7.42 24.33 8.85
CA LYS A 65 -8.51 23.74 8.05
C LYS A 65 -8.75 24.57 6.79
N GLU A 66 -8.82 25.89 6.89
CA GLU A 66 -9.01 26.79 5.74
C GLU A 66 -7.89 26.68 4.69
N ARG A 67 -6.67 26.34 5.11
CA ARG A 67 -5.51 26.19 4.22
C ARG A 67 -5.32 24.78 3.69
N LEU A 68 -5.83 23.75 4.37
CA LEU A 68 -5.51 22.34 4.11
C LEU A 68 -6.72 21.51 3.67
N ALA A 69 -7.93 22.02 3.84
CA ALA A 69 -9.15 21.27 3.64
C ALA A 69 -10.21 22.06 2.88
N PHE A 70 -11.11 21.32 2.25
CA PHE A 70 -12.31 21.86 1.67
C PHE A 70 -13.48 21.66 2.64
N PRO A 71 -14.22 22.73 2.97
CA PRO A 71 -15.42 22.60 3.78
C PRO A 71 -16.55 21.96 2.97
N TYR A 72 -17.35 21.13 3.63
CA TYR A 72 -18.57 20.57 3.06
C TYR A 72 -19.62 20.35 4.15
N LYS A 73 -20.89 20.22 3.75
CA LYS A 73 -21.97 19.82 4.67
C LYS A 73 -22.11 18.31 4.66
N ASP A 74 -22.05 17.68 5.82
CA ASP A 74 -22.27 16.24 5.95
C ASP A 74 -23.75 15.86 5.69
N GLU A 75 -24.05 14.56 5.72
CA GLU A 75 -25.40 14.02 5.52
C GLU A 75 -26.42 14.50 6.56
N PHE A 76 -25.95 15.06 7.68
CA PHE A 76 -26.74 15.59 8.79
C PHE A 76 -26.81 17.14 8.79
N GLY A 77 -26.19 17.81 7.82
CA GLY A 77 -26.15 19.27 7.71
C GLY A 77 -25.11 19.96 8.60
N ASN A 78 -24.21 19.21 9.24
CA ASN A 78 -23.11 19.77 10.03
C ASN A 78 -21.96 20.20 9.12
N ASP A 79 -21.21 21.21 9.59
CA ASP A 79 -19.97 21.60 8.93
C ASP A 79 -18.91 20.52 9.14
N SER A 80 -18.47 19.93 8.04
CA SER A 80 -17.39 18.96 7.97
C SER A 80 -16.32 19.45 6.99
N PHE A 81 -15.20 18.74 6.95
CA PHE A 81 -14.08 19.08 6.09
C PHE A 81 -13.44 17.82 5.51
N PHE A 82 -12.91 17.92 4.29
CA PHE A 82 -12.02 16.89 3.75
C PHE A 82 -10.66 17.51 3.40
N VAL A 83 -9.60 16.88 3.86
CA VAL A 83 -8.22 17.33 3.57
C VAL A 83 -7.97 17.25 2.07
N MET A 84 -7.36 18.29 1.51
CA MET A 84 -6.99 18.36 0.10
C MET A 84 -6.20 17.10 -0.31
N PRO A 85 -6.69 16.31 -1.28
CA PRO A 85 -6.09 15.04 -1.65
C PRO A 85 -4.64 15.15 -2.08
N GLY A 86 -4.27 16.27 -2.73
CA GLY A 86 -2.91 16.55 -3.15
C GLY A 86 -1.93 16.67 -1.97
N VAL A 87 -2.33 17.36 -0.89
CA VAL A 87 -1.50 17.53 0.31
C VAL A 87 -1.35 16.19 1.03
N ARG A 88 -2.46 15.48 1.24
CA ARG A 88 -2.47 14.15 1.86
C ARG A 88 -1.59 13.17 1.10
N LEU A 89 -1.70 13.12 -0.22
CA LEU A 89 -0.91 12.22 -1.06
C LEU A 89 0.59 12.52 -0.97
N LYS A 90 0.99 13.81 -1.05
CA LYS A 90 2.40 14.20 -1.01
C LYS A 90 3.04 13.88 0.33
N LEU A 91 2.37 14.24 1.43
CA LEU A 91 2.88 13.97 2.77
C LEU A 91 2.97 12.46 3.04
N ASN A 92 1.96 11.68 2.65
CA ASN A 92 2.00 10.22 2.79
C ASN A 92 3.15 9.60 1.97
N LYS A 93 3.40 10.11 0.75
CA LYS A 93 4.55 9.65 -0.07
C LYS A 93 5.89 10.03 0.55
N PHE A 94 5.99 11.20 1.17
CA PHE A 94 7.19 11.62 1.86
C PHE A 94 7.46 10.77 3.10
N ILE A 95 6.46 10.55 3.95
CA ILE A 95 6.53 9.63 5.10
C ILE A 95 6.93 8.22 4.64
N HIS A 96 6.32 7.75 3.54
CA HIS A 96 6.66 6.45 2.97
C HIS A 96 8.14 6.40 2.52
N ALA A 97 8.62 7.42 1.80
CA ALA A 97 10.02 7.49 1.38
C ALA A 97 10.99 7.56 2.57
N LEU A 98 10.63 8.22 3.67
CA LEU A 98 11.41 8.22 4.91
C LEU A 98 11.45 6.83 5.56
N ARG A 99 10.32 6.11 5.58
CA ARG A 99 10.26 4.75 6.14
C ARG A 99 11.06 3.74 5.33
N LEU A 100 11.23 3.95 4.02
CA LEU A 100 12.15 3.16 3.19
C LEU A 100 13.64 3.34 3.55
N LEU A 101 14.00 4.44 4.23
CA LEU A 101 15.35 4.69 4.72
C LEU A 101 15.62 4.04 6.09
N LEU A 102 14.59 3.53 6.78
CA LEU A 102 14.78 2.84 8.05
C LEU A 102 15.43 1.47 7.82
N PRO A 103 16.37 1.04 8.69
CA PRO A 103 16.82 -0.34 8.71
C PRO A 103 15.62 -1.26 8.99
N CYS A 104 15.35 -2.20 8.09
CA CYS A 104 14.31 -3.21 8.32
C CYS A 104 14.79 -4.19 9.41
N ASP A 105 14.39 -3.97 10.67
CA ASP A 105 14.52 -4.98 11.71
C ASP A 105 13.45 -6.06 11.48
N PHE A 106 13.85 -7.16 10.82
CA PHE A 106 13.01 -8.35 10.56
C PHE A 106 12.61 -9.14 11.82
N THR A 107 12.56 -8.51 13.00
CA THR A 107 12.33 -9.19 14.28
C THR A 107 11.23 -8.54 15.14
N SER A 108 10.09 -8.18 14.55
CA SER A 108 8.90 -7.87 15.35
C SER A 108 7.99 -9.10 15.51
N THR A 109 8.08 -9.66 16.71
CA THR A 109 7.23 -10.73 17.25
C THR A 109 5.96 -10.12 17.84
N ASN A 110 4.95 -9.86 17.00
CA ASN A 110 3.51 -9.90 17.34
C ASN A 110 2.69 -9.09 16.34
N THR A 111 2.39 -9.73 15.22
CA THR A 111 1.21 -9.57 14.37
C THR A 111 1.37 -10.67 13.31
N LYS A 112 0.35 -10.98 12.50
CA LYS A 112 0.51 -11.92 11.37
C LYS A 112 1.41 -11.26 10.30
N SER A 113 2.66 -10.97 10.64
CA SER A 113 3.63 -10.36 9.76
C SER A 113 3.89 -11.32 8.62
N LEU A 114 3.87 -10.77 7.41
CA LEU A 114 4.08 -11.52 6.19
C LEU A 114 5.58 -11.84 6.15
N ILE A 115 5.98 -13.01 6.64
CA ILE A 115 7.38 -13.43 6.68
C ILE A 115 7.86 -13.68 5.24
N ILE A 116 8.39 -12.64 4.59
CA ILE A 116 9.12 -12.73 3.33
C ILE A 116 10.61 -12.70 3.68
N SER A 117 11.41 -13.73 3.33
CA SER A 117 12.85 -13.66 3.65
C SER A 117 13.62 -12.74 2.71
N SER A 118 14.73 -12.24 3.23
CA SER A 118 15.66 -11.31 2.58
C SER A 118 15.99 -11.63 1.13
N ASP A 119 16.11 -12.91 0.79
CA ASP A 119 16.57 -13.33 -0.53
C ASP A 119 15.55 -13.01 -1.62
N LEU A 120 14.25 -13.11 -1.31
CA LEU A 120 13.17 -12.70 -2.23
C LEU A 120 13.11 -11.18 -2.37
N VAL A 121 13.42 -10.46 -1.29
CA VAL A 121 13.43 -9.00 -1.26
C VAL A 121 14.58 -8.46 -2.10
N GLN A 122 15.74 -9.13 -2.08
CA GLN A 122 16.87 -8.80 -2.94
C GLN A 122 16.59 -9.12 -4.41
N GLU A 123 15.94 -10.25 -4.70
CA GLU A 123 15.57 -10.63 -6.08
C GLU A 123 14.46 -9.73 -6.67
N TYR A 124 13.55 -9.26 -5.81
CA TYR A 124 12.40 -8.44 -6.19
C TYR A 124 12.26 -7.22 -5.26
N PRO A 125 13.04 -6.14 -5.49
CA PRO A 125 13.06 -4.96 -4.61
C PRO A 125 11.69 -4.27 -4.42
N PHE A 126 10.80 -4.37 -5.40
CA PHE A 126 9.43 -3.83 -5.31
C PHE A 126 8.59 -4.52 -4.21
N LEU A 127 9.03 -5.68 -3.69
CA LEU A 127 8.37 -6.34 -2.57
C LEU A 127 8.51 -5.55 -1.27
N ILE A 128 9.52 -4.68 -1.13
CA ILE A 128 9.70 -3.83 0.06
C ILE A 128 8.51 -2.88 0.21
N ASP A 129 8.17 -2.17 -0.85
CA ASP A 129 7.02 -1.25 -0.88
C ASP A 129 5.71 -1.99 -0.51
N LEU A 130 5.65 -3.25 -0.92
CA LEU A 130 4.51 -4.14 -0.76
C LEU A 130 4.37 -4.68 0.68
N ILE A 131 5.47 -5.10 1.30
CA ILE A 131 5.55 -5.50 2.72
C ILE A 131 5.16 -4.32 3.60
N TYR A 132 5.73 -3.16 3.31
CA TYR A 132 5.47 -1.94 4.04
C TYR A 132 3.99 -1.51 3.97
N CYS A 133 3.35 -1.62 2.81
CA CYS A 133 1.90 -1.40 2.67
C CYS A 133 1.05 -2.40 3.47
N CYS A 134 1.56 -3.61 3.72
CA CYS A 134 0.88 -4.62 4.54
C CYS A 134 1.03 -4.34 6.04
N GLU A 135 2.20 -3.89 6.48
CA GLU A 135 2.49 -3.62 7.91
C GLU A 135 1.83 -2.33 8.41
N SER A 136 1.66 -1.33 7.54
CA SER A 136 1.02 -0.05 7.85
C SER A 136 -0.51 -0.09 7.93
N ASN A 137 -1.14 -1.29 7.93
CA ASN A 137 -2.60 -1.48 7.85
C ASN A 137 -3.30 -0.81 6.65
N LEU A 138 -2.53 -0.28 5.68
CA LEU A 138 -3.06 0.33 4.45
C LEU A 138 -3.75 -0.71 3.55
N LEU A 139 -3.35 -1.97 3.66
CA LEU A 139 -3.93 -3.10 2.94
C LEU A 139 -4.62 -4.06 3.92
N SER A 140 -5.95 -4.14 3.80
CA SER A 140 -6.75 -5.19 4.45
C SER A 140 -7.52 -6.00 3.41
N GLY A 141 -7.79 -7.28 3.70
CA GLY A 141 -8.56 -8.16 2.83
C GLY A 141 -7.77 -8.75 1.65
N PHE A 142 -8.37 -8.75 0.46
CA PHE A 142 -7.86 -9.45 -0.72
C PHE A 142 -6.40 -9.12 -1.12
N PRO A 143 -5.94 -7.85 -1.10
CA PRO A 143 -4.56 -7.54 -1.45
C PRO A 143 -3.55 -8.28 -0.56
N LEU A 144 -3.77 -8.28 0.75
CA LEU A 144 -2.92 -9.00 1.71
C LEU A 144 -2.90 -10.52 1.44
N ASP A 145 -4.06 -11.07 1.09
CA ASP A 145 -4.18 -12.48 0.75
C ASP A 145 -3.43 -12.83 -0.54
N LEU A 146 -3.50 -11.98 -1.56
CA LEU A 146 -2.76 -12.14 -2.81
C LEU A 146 -1.25 -12.07 -2.58
N ILE A 147 -0.80 -11.12 -1.77
CA ILE A 147 0.62 -10.91 -1.45
C ILE A 147 1.18 -12.07 -0.63
N SER A 148 0.39 -12.61 0.31
CA SER A 148 0.80 -13.77 1.10
C SER A 148 1.10 -15.02 0.25
N ASN A 149 0.54 -15.11 -0.96
CA ASN A 149 0.82 -16.21 -1.89
C ASN A 149 2.17 -16.08 -2.59
N ILE A 150 2.88 -14.95 -2.49
CA ILE A 150 4.26 -14.81 -2.98
C ILE A 150 5.18 -15.84 -2.30
N SER A 151 4.84 -16.28 -1.09
CA SER A 151 5.51 -17.41 -0.41
C SER A 151 5.49 -18.72 -1.20
N ASN A 152 4.57 -18.90 -2.16
CA ASN A 152 4.56 -20.06 -3.06
C ASN A 152 5.80 -20.12 -3.95
N LEU A 153 6.42 -18.99 -4.28
CA LEU A 153 7.65 -18.97 -5.10
C LEU A 153 8.78 -19.81 -4.51
N ARG A 154 8.74 -20.09 -3.20
CA ARG A 154 9.73 -20.92 -2.48
C ARG A 154 9.38 -22.39 -2.38
N ARG A 155 8.16 -22.76 -2.76
CA ARG A 155 7.65 -24.12 -2.62
C ARG A 155 7.83 -24.87 -3.92
N ALA A 156 7.88 -26.20 -3.84
CA ALA A 156 7.63 -27.00 -5.03
C ALA A 156 6.22 -26.67 -5.56
N LYS A 157 6.03 -26.63 -6.89
CA LYS A 157 4.74 -26.30 -7.52
C LYS A 157 3.57 -27.18 -7.02
N SER A 158 3.87 -28.40 -6.60
CA SER A 158 2.90 -29.34 -6.00
C SER A 158 2.42 -28.95 -4.60
N LEU A 159 3.11 -28.03 -3.92
CA LEU A 159 2.84 -27.58 -2.55
C LEU A 159 2.36 -26.12 -2.50
N PHE A 160 1.98 -25.58 -3.65
CA PHE A 160 1.40 -24.25 -3.72
C PHE A 160 0.08 -24.22 -2.95
N HIS A 161 -0.06 -23.24 -2.06
CA HIS A 161 -1.26 -23.03 -1.27
C HIS A 161 -1.85 -21.67 -1.60
N TYR A 162 -3.16 -21.63 -1.78
CA TYR A 162 -3.88 -20.42 -2.14
C TYR A 162 -5.04 -20.22 -1.17
N LYS A 163 -5.14 -19.01 -0.62
CA LYS A 163 -6.28 -18.58 0.18
C LYS A 163 -7.56 -18.52 -0.67
N ASN A 164 -8.72 -18.66 -0.02
CA ASN A 164 -10.03 -18.73 -0.71
C ASN A 164 -10.33 -17.47 -1.53
N ALA A 165 -10.09 -16.28 -0.97
CA ALA A 165 -10.29 -15.02 -1.70
C ALA A 165 -9.50 -14.95 -3.02
N VAL A 166 -8.31 -15.56 -3.06
CA VAL A 166 -7.49 -15.62 -4.28
C VAL A 166 -8.01 -16.66 -5.25
N LYS A 167 -8.56 -17.78 -4.78
CA LYS A 167 -9.25 -18.76 -5.63
C LYS A 167 -10.52 -18.17 -6.25
N ASP A 168 -11.29 -17.41 -5.48
CA ASP A 168 -12.53 -16.76 -5.94
C ASP A 168 -12.22 -15.68 -6.99
N PHE A 169 -11.18 -14.88 -6.76
CA PHE A 169 -10.66 -13.94 -7.74
C PHE A 169 -10.17 -14.65 -9.02
N ALA A 170 -9.35 -15.70 -8.88
CA ALA A 170 -8.83 -16.47 -10.01
C ALA A 170 -9.97 -17.05 -10.86
N THR A 171 -11.01 -17.55 -10.20
CA THR A 171 -12.21 -18.07 -10.83
C THR A 171 -12.97 -16.96 -11.58
N SER A 172 -13.17 -15.81 -10.94
CA SER A 172 -13.84 -14.65 -11.56
C SER A 172 -13.06 -14.13 -12.77
N LEU A 173 -11.74 -14.04 -12.64
CA LEU A 173 -10.85 -13.61 -13.73
C LEU A 173 -10.94 -14.54 -14.94
N TYR A 174 -11.02 -15.85 -14.71
CA TYR A 174 -11.20 -16.82 -15.78
C TYR A 174 -12.58 -16.72 -16.43
N ILE A 175 -13.65 -16.60 -15.65
CA ILE A 175 -15.02 -16.48 -16.17
C ILE A 175 -15.18 -15.22 -17.03
N ILE A 176 -14.66 -14.08 -16.56
CA ILE A 176 -14.85 -12.78 -17.22
C ILE A 176 -13.86 -12.59 -18.37
N GLY A 177 -12.57 -12.87 -18.15
CA GLY A 177 -11.49 -12.63 -19.11
C GLY A 177 -11.21 -13.80 -20.05
N GLY A 178 -11.76 -14.97 -19.76
CA GLY A 178 -11.46 -16.21 -20.48
C GLY A 178 -10.02 -16.71 -20.22
N ARG A 179 -9.70 -17.83 -20.86
CA ARG A 179 -8.43 -18.54 -20.68
C ARG A 179 -7.19 -17.69 -20.98
N ASN A 180 -7.23 -16.88 -22.05
CA ASN A 180 -6.05 -16.13 -22.49
C ASN A 180 -5.69 -15.00 -21.53
N ALA A 181 -6.68 -14.23 -21.07
CA ALA A 181 -6.44 -13.17 -20.08
C ALA A 181 -5.98 -13.78 -18.75
N TYR A 182 -6.60 -14.90 -18.33
CA TYR A 182 -6.19 -15.61 -17.13
C TYR A 182 -4.73 -16.08 -17.19
N GLU A 183 -4.34 -16.77 -18.27
CA GLU A 183 -2.97 -17.28 -18.42
C GLU A 183 -1.94 -16.14 -18.56
N PHE A 184 -2.31 -15.04 -19.24
CA PHE A 184 -1.46 -13.85 -19.29
C PHE A 184 -1.18 -13.31 -17.88
N VAL A 185 -2.21 -13.11 -17.05
CA VAL A 185 -2.03 -12.64 -15.67
C VAL A 185 -1.24 -13.65 -14.83
N ARG A 186 -1.54 -14.95 -14.95
CA ARG A 186 -0.88 -16.02 -14.18
C ARG A 186 0.62 -16.11 -14.46
N ILE A 187 1.03 -15.94 -15.71
CA ILE A 187 2.45 -15.99 -16.10
C ILE A 187 3.20 -14.74 -15.62
N ASN A 188 2.54 -13.58 -15.62
CA ASN A 188 3.13 -12.33 -15.15
C ASN A 188 3.10 -12.18 -13.62
N LEU A 189 2.27 -12.96 -12.92
CA LEU A 189 2.18 -13.01 -11.45
C LEU A 189 2.44 -14.44 -10.95
N LEU A 190 3.66 -14.93 -11.19
CA LEU A 190 4.11 -16.27 -10.81
C LEU A 190 3.86 -16.55 -9.32
N GLY A 191 3.27 -17.71 -9.02
CA GLY A 191 3.01 -18.16 -7.64
C GLY A 191 1.84 -17.47 -6.94
N SER A 192 1.37 -16.32 -7.45
CA SER A 192 0.31 -15.52 -6.82
C SER A 192 -1.10 -16.07 -7.08
N ILE A 193 -1.33 -16.69 -8.24
CA ILE A 193 -2.64 -17.20 -8.69
C ILE A 193 -2.52 -18.71 -9.00
N PRO A 194 -3.55 -19.52 -8.71
CA PRO A 194 -3.57 -20.95 -9.03
C PRO A 194 -3.34 -21.26 -10.51
N SER A 195 -2.99 -22.51 -10.80
CA SER A 195 -3.05 -23.05 -12.15
C SER A 195 -4.48 -23.46 -12.52
N LEU A 196 -4.80 -23.53 -13.82
CA LEU A 196 -6.11 -23.96 -14.31
C LEU A 196 -6.62 -25.28 -13.68
N PRO A 197 -5.78 -26.33 -13.50
CA PRO A 197 -6.22 -27.57 -12.86
C PRO A 197 -6.58 -27.42 -11.38
N SER A 198 -6.13 -26.33 -10.74
CA SER A 198 -6.39 -26.01 -9.33
C SER A 198 -7.64 -25.14 -9.15
N LEU A 199 -8.30 -24.73 -10.23
CA LEU A 199 -9.59 -24.05 -10.20
C LEU A 199 -10.73 -25.05 -9.93
N PRO A 200 -11.90 -24.59 -9.43
CA PRO A 200 -13.03 -25.46 -9.17
C PRO A 200 -13.39 -26.35 -10.38
N PRO A 201 -13.63 -27.66 -10.17
CA PRO A 201 -14.01 -28.57 -11.25
C PRO A 201 -15.35 -28.12 -11.85
N GLY A 202 -15.34 -27.80 -13.15
CA GLY A 202 -16.50 -27.27 -13.89
C GLY A 202 -16.17 -26.05 -14.77
N ILE A 203 -15.06 -25.36 -14.49
CA ILE A 203 -14.67 -24.13 -15.20
C ILE A 203 -13.45 -24.37 -16.12
N ALA A 204 -12.50 -25.20 -15.70
CA ALA A 204 -11.31 -25.55 -16.48
C ALA A 204 -11.53 -26.66 -17.53
N SER A 205 -12.72 -27.27 -17.56
CA SER A 205 -13.06 -28.39 -18.44
C SER A 205 -13.88 -27.95 -19.67
N GLU A 206 -13.41 -26.97 -20.43
CA GLU A 206 -13.72 -26.95 -21.85
C GLU A 206 -12.84 -27.99 -22.54
N LYS A 207 -13.33 -29.23 -22.58
CA LYS A 207 -12.89 -30.18 -23.60
C LYS A 207 -13.15 -29.51 -24.94
N ILE A 208 -12.08 -29.32 -25.71
CA ILE A 208 -12.12 -28.95 -27.12
C ILE A 208 -13.09 -29.92 -27.82
N SER A 209 -14.33 -29.50 -28.00
CA SER A 209 -15.26 -30.15 -28.90
C SER A 209 -14.81 -29.77 -30.30
N THR A 210 -13.96 -30.60 -30.89
CA THR A 210 -13.76 -30.61 -32.32
C THR A 210 -15.10 -30.99 -32.94
N ARG A 211 -15.92 -29.97 -33.25
CA ARG A 211 -17.02 -30.14 -34.20
C ARG A 211 -16.40 -30.61 -35.50
N LYS A 212 -16.53 -31.91 -35.79
CA LYS A 212 -16.40 -32.41 -37.16
C LYS A 212 -17.44 -31.67 -37.98
N VAL A 213 -16.96 -30.85 -38.90
CA VAL A 213 -17.76 -30.32 -40.00
C VAL A 213 -18.08 -31.52 -40.90
N ASN A 214 -19.35 -31.89 -40.94
CA ASN A 214 -19.93 -32.68 -42.03
C ASN A 214 -20.67 -31.71 -42.94
#